data_AF-A0A7L0Y6T7-F1
#
_entry.id   AF-A0A7L0Y6T7-F1
#
_cell.length_a   1.000
_cell.length_b   1.000
_cell.length_c   1.000
_cell.angle_alpha   90.00
_cell.angle_beta   90.00
_cell.angle_gamma   90.00
#
_symmetry.space_group_name_H-M   'P 1'
#
loop_
_entity.id
_entity.type
_entity.pdbx_description
1 polymer ?
#
loop_
_entity_poly.entity_id
_entity_poly.type
_entity_poly.pdbx_seq_one_letter_code
_entity_poly.pdbx_strand_id
1 'polypeptide(L)'
;LRVNQEEVPENCSNIQDEEQDSDTSKHRQKIAENRDQMRTNVIQEIMKTERVYIKHLKDICEVHDSNPNLQAQPSNESLRLAVARIMKLKCTHKTCFTFKKCLQSTGAAQELAVLVGAVGNAVAGLQQGFAIYSEYCNNHPSACIELSRLMKQGKYRHFFEACRLLQQMIDIAIDGFLLTPVQKICKYPLQLAELLKYTTQEH
;
A
#
# COMPACT_ATOMS: atom_id res chain seq x y z
N LEU A 1 -71.46 19.87 -54.63
CA LEU A 1 -72.24 19.26 -53.53
C LEU A 1 -71.28 18.49 -52.63
N ARG A 2 -71.53 18.51 -51.31
CA ARG A 2 -70.84 17.81 -50.19
C ARG A 2 -70.75 16.27 -50.44
N VAL A 3 -69.95 15.41 -49.79
CA VAL A 3 -69.47 15.30 -48.38
C VAL A 3 -68.32 14.26 -48.27
N ASN A 4 -67.52 14.33 -47.19
CA ASN A 4 -66.42 13.46 -46.73
C ASN A 4 -66.76 12.01 -46.33
N GLN A 5 -65.75 11.10 -46.36
CA GLN A 5 -65.19 10.26 -45.24
C GLN A 5 -64.17 9.23 -45.82
N GLU A 6 -62.87 9.31 -45.47
CA GLU A 6 -62.09 8.45 -44.51
C GLU A 6 -61.87 7.00 -45.03
N GLU A 7 -60.69 6.34 -45.01
CA GLU A 7 -59.53 6.32 -44.08
C GLU A 7 -58.19 5.98 -44.77
N VAL A 8 -57.08 6.29 -44.10
CA VAL A 8 -55.68 5.97 -44.43
C VAL A 8 -55.24 4.70 -43.66
N PRO A 9 -54.50 3.74 -44.24
CA PRO A 9 -53.83 2.71 -43.44
C PRO A 9 -52.41 3.17 -43.10
N GLU A 10 -52.16 3.43 -41.82
CA GLU A 10 -50.81 3.60 -41.28
C GLU A 10 -50.12 2.24 -41.07
N ASN A 11 -49.07 2.06 -41.84
CA ASN A 11 -47.72 1.65 -41.49
C ASN A 11 -47.47 0.50 -40.48
N CYS A 12 -46.56 -0.37 -40.92
CA CYS A 12 -46.05 -1.55 -40.26
C CYS A 12 -45.02 -1.22 -39.16
N SER A 13 -45.00 -2.08 -38.12
CA SER A 13 -43.83 -2.52 -37.33
C SER A 13 -42.93 -1.49 -36.63
N ASN A 14 -43.00 -1.44 -35.29
CA ASN A 14 -41.95 -1.96 -34.39
C ASN A 14 -42.30 -1.67 -32.92
N ILE A 15 -42.75 -2.70 -32.21
CA ILE A 15 -42.74 -2.77 -30.75
C ILE A 15 -41.62 -3.75 -30.42
N GLN A 16 -40.50 -3.27 -29.87
CA GLN A 16 -39.52 -3.96 -29.01
C GLN A 16 -38.18 -3.20 -29.02
N ASP A 17 -38.07 -2.11 -28.26
CA ASP A 17 -36.76 -1.45 -28.01
C ASP A 17 -36.57 -0.99 -26.54
N GLU A 18 -37.50 -1.31 -25.62
CA GLU A 18 -37.39 -0.85 -24.21
C GLU A 18 -36.87 -1.91 -23.22
N GLU A 19 -36.99 -3.22 -23.51
CA GLU A 19 -36.50 -4.27 -22.60
C GLU A 19 -34.98 -4.48 -22.68
N GLN A 20 -34.36 -4.22 -23.83
CA GLN A 20 -32.93 -4.47 -24.08
C GLN A 20 -32.01 -3.39 -23.48
N ASP A 21 -32.51 -2.16 -23.33
CA ASP A 21 -31.78 -1.05 -22.71
C ASP A 21 -31.74 -1.16 -21.16
N SER A 22 -32.80 -1.70 -20.56
CA SER A 22 -32.85 -1.90 -19.09
C SER A 22 -31.85 -2.96 -18.60
N ASP A 23 -31.63 -4.02 -19.37
CA ASP A 23 -30.76 -5.13 -19.01
C ASP A 23 -29.27 -4.79 -19.24
N THR A 24 -28.98 -4.04 -20.31
CA THR A 24 -27.64 -3.50 -20.58
C THR A 24 -27.23 -2.41 -19.58
N SER A 25 -28.17 -1.56 -19.12
CA SER A 25 -27.96 -0.58 -18.07
C SER A 25 -27.64 -1.23 -16.71
N LYS A 26 -28.42 -2.25 -16.30
CA LYS A 26 -28.17 -3.05 -15.09
C LYS A 26 -26.83 -3.78 -15.15
N HIS A 27 -26.48 -4.34 -16.31
CA HIS A 27 -25.20 -5.00 -16.52
C HIS A 27 -24.01 -4.04 -16.38
N ARG A 28 -24.11 -2.84 -16.98
CA ARG A 28 -23.10 -1.79 -16.87
C ARG A 28 -22.91 -1.31 -15.43
N GLN A 29 -24.01 -1.12 -14.71
CA GLN A 29 -23.99 -0.73 -13.30
C GLN A 29 -23.29 -1.80 -12.43
N LYS A 30 -23.61 -3.08 -12.63
CA LYS A 30 -22.97 -4.20 -11.94
C LYS A 30 -21.46 -4.30 -12.21
N ILE A 31 -21.02 -4.00 -13.44
CA ILE A 31 -19.58 -3.94 -13.79
C ILE A 31 -18.89 -2.78 -13.07
N ALA A 32 -19.53 -1.61 -13.00
CA ALA A 32 -19.00 -0.44 -12.31
C ALA A 32 -18.87 -0.69 -10.80
N GLU A 33 -19.90 -1.25 -10.17
CA GLU A 33 -19.88 -1.63 -8.74
C GLU A 33 -18.77 -2.64 -8.43
N ASN A 34 -18.57 -3.65 -9.30
CA ASN A 34 -17.49 -4.61 -9.14
C ASN A 34 -16.10 -3.94 -9.25
N ARG A 35 -15.94 -2.99 -10.19
CA ARG A 35 -14.69 -2.23 -10.34
C ARG A 35 -14.38 -1.38 -9.11
N ASP A 36 -15.38 -0.69 -8.56
CA ASP A 36 -15.23 0.10 -7.33
C ASP A 36 -14.92 -0.76 -6.11
N GLN A 37 -15.53 -1.94 -6.03
CA GLN A 37 -15.20 -2.91 -4.99
C GLN A 37 -13.75 -3.39 -5.10
N MET A 38 -13.28 -3.72 -6.31
CA MET A 38 -11.89 -4.10 -6.55
C MET A 38 -10.92 -2.98 -6.21
N ARG A 39 -11.23 -1.74 -6.62
CA ARG A 39 -10.46 -0.54 -6.27
C ARG A 39 -10.36 -0.36 -4.76
N THR A 40 -11.48 -0.52 -4.04
CA THR A 40 -11.53 -0.47 -2.57
C THR A 40 -10.66 -1.55 -1.94
N ASN A 41 -10.72 -2.78 -2.45
CA ASN A 41 -9.91 -3.89 -1.95
C ASN A 41 -8.41 -3.60 -2.09
N VAL A 42 -7.98 -3.07 -3.24
CA VAL A 42 -6.57 -2.70 -3.48
C VAL A 42 -6.12 -1.61 -2.50
N ILE A 43 -6.92 -0.57 -2.28
CA ILE A 43 -6.61 0.49 -1.31
C ILE A 43 -6.48 -0.08 0.11
N GLN A 44 -7.43 -0.91 0.52
CA GLN A 44 -7.40 -1.53 1.85
C GLN A 44 -6.16 -2.41 2.02
N GLU A 45 -5.76 -3.15 0.98
CA GLU A 45 -4.54 -3.95 0.99
C GLU A 45 -3.29 -3.07 1.11
N ILE A 46 -3.19 -1.99 0.33
CA ILE A 46 -2.07 -1.03 0.43
C ILE A 46 -1.98 -0.50 1.87
N MET A 47 -3.09 -0.01 2.42
CA MET A 47 -3.13 0.55 3.78
C MET A 47 -2.85 -0.47 4.88
N LYS A 48 -3.30 -1.71 4.70
CA LYS A 48 -3.02 -2.82 5.62
C LYS A 48 -1.54 -3.17 5.58
N THR A 49 -0.99 -3.40 4.40
CA THR A 49 0.42 -3.79 4.22
C THR A 49 1.37 -2.67 4.65
N GLU A 50 0.97 -1.41 4.47
CA GLU A 50 1.73 -0.25 4.94
C GLU A 50 1.80 -0.17 6.47
N ARG A 51 0.69 -0.39 7.17
CA ARG A 51 0.68 -0.46 8.64
C ARG A 51 1.59 -1.57 9.17
N VAL A 52 1.54 -2.74 8.54
CA VAL A 52 2.42 -3.86 8.89
C VAL A 52 3.88 -3.50 8.64
N TYR A 53 4.20 -2.89 7.50
CA TYR A 53 5.55 -2.43 7.20
C TYR A 53 6.08 -1.42 8.22
N ILE A 54 5.30 -0.38 8.55
CA ILE A 54 5.68 0.62 9.56
C ILE A 54 5.89 -0.04 10.94
N LYS A 55 5.07 -1.04 11.30
CA LYS A 55 5.28 -1.83 12.52
C LYS A 55 6.63 -2.56 12.46
N HIS A 56 6.95 -3.26 11.38
CA HIS A 56 8.23 -3.95 11.25
C HIS A 56 9.43 -2.99 11.40
N LEU A 57 9.39 -1.82 10.76
CA LEU A 57 10.44 -0.82 10.91
C LEU A 57 10.57 -0.34 12.37
N LYS A 58 9.44 -0.17 13.06
CA LYS A 58 9.40 0.20 14.47
C LYS A 58 10.05 -0.89 15.33
N ASP A 59 9.66 -2.14 15.15
CA ASP A 59 10.17 -3.27 15.92
C ASP A 59 11.70 -3.38 15.77
N ILE A 60 12.24 -3.24 14.54
CA ILE A 60 13.70 -3.24 14.31
C ILE A 60 14.42 -2.14 15.10
N CYS A 61 13.88 -0.90 15.10
CA CYS A 61 14.44 0.19 15.89
C CYS A 61 14.44 -0.14 17.38
N GLU A 62 13.33 -0.66 17.91
CA GLU A 62 13.20 -0.98 19.34
C GLU A 62 14.17 -2.09 19.76
N VAL A 63 14.35 -3.12 18.93
CA VAL A 63 15.32 -4.18 19.19
C VAL A 63 16.74 -3.62 19.25
N HIS A 64 17.12 -2.78 18.30
CA HIS A 64 18.44 -2.13 18.32
C HIS A 64 18.64 -1.24 19.55
N ASP A 65 17.63 -0.44 19.91
CA ASP A 65 17.71 0.52 21.02
C ASP A 65 17.67 -0.15 22.39
N SER A 66 17.09 -1.35 22.49
CA SER A 66 17.07 -2.13 23.73
C SER A 66 18.42 -2.75 24.12
N ASN A 67 19.44 -2.70 23.23
CA ASN A 67 20.76 -3.25 23.51
C ASN A 67 21.88 -2.21 23.34
N PRO A 68 22.35 -1.60 24.44
CA PRO A 68 23.41 -0.59 24.40
C PRO A 68 24.69 -1.06 23.71
N ASN A 69 25.00 -2.36 23.73
CA ASN A 69 26.20 -2.89 23.06
C ASN A 69 26.11 -2.82 21.54
N LEU A 70 24.89 -2.88 20.97
CA LEU A 70 24.69 -2.68 19.53
C LEU A 70 25.01 -1.24 19.13
N GLN A 71 24.74 -0.27 20.02
CA GLN A 71 25.00 1.15 19.77
C GLN A 71 26.45 1.56 20.05
N ALA A 72 27.03 1.09 21.15
CA ALA A 72 28.29 1.57 21.69
C ALA A 72 29.53 0.99 20.98
N GLN A 73 29.44 -0.20 20.38
CA GLN A 73 30.60 -0.83 19.77
C GLN A 73 30.92 -0.21 18.39
N PRO A 74 32.16 0.26 18.14
CA PRO A 74 32.55 0.81 16.85
C PRO A 74 32.45 -0.21 15.71
N SER A 75 32.67 -1.49 15.99
CA SER A 75 32.54 -2.59 15.03
C SER A 75 31.09 -2.85 14.58
N ASN A 76 30.12 -2.13 15.16
CA ASN A 76 28.71 -2.23 14.81
C ASN A 76 28.19 -1.05 13.96
N GLU A 77 29.09 -0.30 13.31
CA GLU A 77 28.75 0.93 12.60
C GLU A 77 27.78 0.72 11.43
N SER A 78 27.95 -0.33 10.62
CA SER A 78 27.10 -0.55 9.45
C SER A 78 25.67 -0.88 9.85
N LEU A 79 25.50 -1.71 10.90
CA LEU A 79 24.18 -2.00 11.46
C LEU A 79 23.54 -0.74 12.07
N ARG A 80 24.29 0.05 12.84
CA ARG A 80 23.80 1.30 13.43
C ARG A 80 23.33 2.29 12.38
N LEU A 81 24.10 2.47 11.30
CA LEU A 81 23.72 3.34 10.17
C LEU A 81 22.50 2.79 9.41
N ALA A 82 22.39 1.47 9.24
CA ALA A 82 21.22 0.85 8.64
C ALA A 82 19.96 1.09 9.49
N VAL A 83 20.05 0.94 10.82
CA VAL A 83 18.93 1.23 11.74
C VAL A 83 18.57 2.71 11.73
N ALA A 84 19.55 3.62 11.67
CA ALA A 84 19.29 5.05 11.56
C ALA A 84 18.51 5.39 10.27
N ARG A 85 18.83 4.74 9.15
CA ARG A 85 18.09 4.88 7.89
C ARG A 85 16.68 4.28 7.98
N ILE A 86 16.53 3.11 8.59
CA ILE A 86 15.22 2.51 8.90
C ILE A 86 14.36 3.46 9.74
N MET A 87 14.96 4.15 10.72
CA MET A 87 14.26 5.14 11.54
C MET A 87 13.76 6.31 10.68
N LYS A 88 14.57 6.83 9.76
CA LYS A 88 14.16 7.88 8.82
C LYS A 88 13.02 7.38 7.91
N LEU A 89 13.14 6.18 7.33
CA LEU A 89 12.08 5.56 6.53
C LEU A 89 10.77 5.43 7.32
N LYS A 90 10.83 4.94 8.56
CA LYS A 90 9.66 4.84 9.43
C LYS A 90 8.97 6.19 9.59
N CYS A 91 9.73 7.25 9.85
CA CYS A 91 9.19 8.61 9.99
C CYS A 91 8.56 9.10 8.67
N THR A 92 9.25 8.94 7.54
CA THR A 92 8.73 9.32 6.22
C THR A 92 7.42 8.59 5.93
N HIS A 93 7.37 7.27 6.07
CA HIS A 93 6.19 6.46 5.80
C HIS A 93 5.04 6.82 6.75
N LYS A 94 5.31 7.02 8.04
CA LYS A 94 4.31 7.48 9.00
C LYS A 94 3.71 8.82 8.58
N THR A 95 4.53 9.79 8.19
CA THR A 95 4.05 11.09 7.70
C THR A 95 3.20 10.94 6.44
N CYS A 96 3.70 10.21 5.45
CA CYS A 96 3.00 10.02 4.17
C CYS A 96 1.67 9.27 4.29
N PHE A 97 1.55 8.31 5.21
CA PHE A 97 0.36 7.47 5.35
C PHE A 97 -0.55 7.78 6.55
N THR A 98 -0.35 8.93 7.22
CA THR A 98 -1.29 9.42 8.25
C THR A 98 -2.52 10.06 7.61
N PHE A 99 -3.38 9.27 6.96
CA PHE A 99 -4.66 9.75 6.38
C PHE A 99 -5.83 9.72 7.36
N LYS A 100 -5.56 9.97 8.64
CA LYS A 100 -6.49 9.62 9.71
C LYS A 100 -7.73 10.54 9.84
N LYS A 101 -7.93 11.55 8.98
CA LYS A 101 -8.94 12.59 9.25
C LYS A 101 -9.81 13.11 8.10
N CYS A 102 -9.57 12.78 6.83
CA CYS A 102 -10.35 13.38 5.73
C CYS A 102 -11.68 12.68 5.38
N LEU A 103 -12.03 11.57 6.04
CA LEU A 103 -13.10 10.68 5.55
C LEU A 103 -14.47 10.88 6.20
N GLN A 104 -14.61 11.75 7.20
CA GLN A 104 -15.79 11.70 8.08
C GLN A 104 -17.07 12.37 7.53
N SER A 105 -17.16 12.83 6.27
CA SER A 105 -18.38 13.56 5.81
C SER A 105 -18.73 13.51 4.32
N THR A 106 -18.39 12.45 3.57
CA THR A 106 -18.70 12.38 2.13
C THR A 106 -19.29 11.02 1.73
N GLY A 107 -20.24 10.99 0.80
CA GLY A 107 -20.88 9.74 0.34
C GLY A 107 -19.88 8.74 -0.29
N ALA A 108 -20.28 7.47 -0.40
CA ALA A 108 -19.38 6.34 -0.71
C ALA A 108 -18.48 6.53 -1.95
N ALA A 109 -19.01 7.09 -3.05
CA ALA A 109 -18.22 7.33 -4.27
C ALA A 109 -17.19 8.46 -4.10
N GLN A 110 -17.57 9.53 -3.39
CA GLN A 110 -16.68 10.65 -3.08
C GLN A 110 -15.61 10.24 -2.06
N GLU A 111 -15.97 9.38 -1.12
CA GLU A 111 -15.05 8.76 -0.16
C GLU A 111 -13.97 7.94 -0.88
N LEU A 112 -14.36 7.11 -1.86
CA LEU A 112 -13.43 6.30 -2.63
C LEU A 112 -12.48 7.15 -3.49
N ALA A 113 -12.97 8.20 -4.13
CA ALA A 113 -12.13 9.14 -4.88
C ALA A 113 -11.09 9.84 -3.96
N VAL A 114 -11.51 10.28 -2.77
CA VAL A 114 -10.62 10.88 -1.77
C VAL A 114 -9.55 9.88 -1.31
N LEU A 115 -9.91 8.61 -1.12
CA LEU A 115 -8.96 7.56 -0.73
C LEU A 115 -7.90 7.29 -1.82
N VAL A 116 -8.29 7.25 -3.10
CA VAL A 116 -7.35 7.05 -4.21
C VAL A 116 -6.37 8.23 -4.28
N GLY A 117 -6.87 9.47 -4.26
CA GLY A 117 -6.03 10.67 -4.24
C GLY A 117 -5.10 10.72 -3.03
N ALA A 118 -5.59 10.30 -1.86
CA ALA A 118 -4.78 10.18 -0.66
C ALA A 118 -3.62 9.18 -0.85
N VAL A 119 -3.89 7.96 -1.34
CA VAL A 119 -2.83 6.97 -1.62
C VAL A 119 -1.83 7.49 -2.65
N GLY A 120 -2.30 8.12 -3.73
CA GLY A 120 -1.44 8.74 -4.74
C GLY A 120 -0.51 9.80 -4.12
N ASN A 121 -1.07 10.71 -3.32
CA ASN A 121 -0.30 11.74 -2.60
C ASN A 121 0.68 11.15 -1.59
N ALA A 122 0.30 10.05 -0.91
CA ALA A 122 1.17 9.33 0.01
C ALA A 122 2.43 8.85 -0.70
N VAL A 123 2.26 8.17 -1.82
CA VAL A 123 3.35 7.57 -2.57
C VAL A 123 4.17 8.65 -3.27
N ALA A 124 3.55 9.73 -3.74
CA ALA A 124 4.27 10.91 -4.22
C ALA A 124 5.13 11.53 -3.10
N GLY A 125 4.61 11.63 -1.88
CA GLY A 125 5.37 12.10 -0.71
C GLY A 125 6.58 11.21 -0.38
N LEU A 126 6.54 9.92 -0.72
CA LEU A 126 7.69 9.02 -0.58
C LEU A 126 8.83 9.33 -1.55
N GLN A 127 8.63 10.14 -2.60
CA GLN A 127 9.72 10.51 -3.51
C GLN A 127 10.88 11.19 -2.76
N GLN A 128 10.58 12.00 -1.74
CA GLN A 128 11.62 12.55 -0.85
C GLN A 128 12.35 11.46 -0.05
N GLY A 129 11.71 10.33 0.19
CA GLY A 129 12.27 9.15 0.84
C GLY A 129 13.09 8.24 -0.08
N PHE A 130 13.03 8.39 -1.42
CA PHE A 130 13.79 7.54 -2.33
C PHE A 130 15.31 7.69 -2.19
N ALA A 131 15.79 8.88 -1.81
CA ALA A 131 17.19 9.06 -1.45
C ALA A 131 17.58 8.16 -0.26
N ILE A 132 16.70 8.05 0.75
CA ILE A 132 16.91 7.18 1.91
C ILE A 132 16.90 5.71 1.50
N TYR A 133 15.98 5.30 0.60
CA TYR A 133 15.97 3.94 0.05
C TYR A 133 17.25 3.62 -0.74
N SER A 134 17.71 4.53 -1.58
CA SER A 134 18.96 4.36 -2.34
C SER A 134 20.15 4.15 -1.40
N GLU A 135 20.29 5.03 -0.40
CA GLU A 135 21.33 4.91 0.60
C GLU A 135 21.20 3.61 1.42
N TYR A 136 19.97 3.22 1.77
CA TYR A 136 19.71 1.97 2.48
C TYR A 136 20.14 0.76 1.66
N CYS A 137 19.69 0.66 0.41
CA CYS A 137 19.99 -0.46 -0.48
C CYS A 137 21.49 -0.59 -0.74
N ASN A 138 22.20 0.52 -0.97
CA ASN A 138 23.64 0.51 -1.23
C ASN A 138 24.46 0.03 -0.02
N ASN A 139 23.97 0.26 1.20
CA ASN A 139 24.67 -0.11 2.43
C ASN A 139 24.13 -1.38 3.09
N HIS A 140 23.02 -1.93 2.59
CA HIS A 140 22.37 -3.12 3.14
C HIS A 140 23.32 -4.34 3.19
N PRO A 141 24.13 -4.66 2.16
CA PRO A 141 25.07 -5.79 2.22
C PRO A 141 26.04 -5.70 3.40
N SER A 142 26.59 -4.51 3.68
CA SER A 142 27.51 -4.28 4.80
C SER A 142 26.85 -4.54 6.15
N ALA A 143 25.60 -4.09 6.33
CA ALA A 143 24.83 -4.35 7.53
C ALA A 143 24.53 -5.86 7.72
N CYS A 144 24.24 -6.59 6.63
CA CYS A 144 24.01 -8.04 6.66
C CYS A 144 25.26 -8.82 7.07
N ILE A 145 26.44 -8.43 6.57
CA ILE A 145 27.72 -9.05 6.96
C ILE A 145 27.95 -8.89 8.46
N GLU A 146 27.72 -7.68 8.97
CA GLU A 146 27.93 -7.37 10.37
C GLU A 146 26.93 -8.10 11.28
N LEU A 147 25.66 -8.13 10.90
CA LEU A 147 24.63 -8.89 11.59
C LEU A 147 24.98 -10.39 11.60
N SER A 148 25.45 -10.94 10.48
CA SER A 148 25.90 -12.34 10.39
C SER A 148 27.05 -12.63 11.36
N ARG A 149 27.99 -11.69 11.53
CA ARG A 149 29.07 -11.80 12.53
C ARG A 149 28.50 -11.80 13.96
N LEU A 150 27.53 -10.94 14.26
CA LEU A 150 26.88 -10.89 15.57
C LEU A 150 26.13 -12.20 15.87
N MET A 151 25.41 -12.75 14.89
CA MET A 151 24.64 -14.00 15.01
C MET A 151 25.50 -15.25 15.26
N LYS A 152 26.82 -15.20 14.99
CA LYS A 152 27.76 -16.25 15.40
C LYS A 152 27.98 -16.29 16.91
N GLN A 153 27.75 -15.18 17.61
CA GLN A 153 27.89 -15.11 19.05
C GLN A 153 26.56 -15.49 19.73
N GLY A 154 26.60 -16.49 20.61
CA GLY A 154 25.40 -16.99 21.28
C GLY A 154 24.58 -15.89 21.96
N LYS A 155 25.23 -14.94 22.64
CA LYS A 155 24.54 -13.85 23.34
C LYS A 155 23.62 -13.02 22.43
N TYR A 156 24.05 -12.70 21.20
CA TYR A 156 23.25 -11.91 20.27
C TYR A 156 22.15 -12.75 19.64
N ARG A 157 22.41 -14.03 19.36
CA ARG A 157 21.38 -14.95 18.85
C ARG A 157 20.20 -15.07 19.81
N HIS A 158 20.46 -15.35 21.08
CA HIS A 158 19.41 -15.45 22.10
C HIS A 158 18.70 -14.11 22.31
N PHE A 159 19.45 -13.01 22.29
CA PHE A 159 18.89 -11.66 22.40
C PHE A 159 17.90 -11.36 21.26
N PHE A 160 18.30 -11.57 20.00
CA PHE A 160 17.43 -11.30 18.85
C PHE A 160 16.19 -12.22 18.84
N GLU A 161 16.34 -13.48 19.24
CA GLU A 161 15.20 -14.40 19.34
C GLU A 161 14.23 -14.00 20.46
N ALA A 162 14.74 -13.63 21.64
CA ALA A 162 13.91 -13.13 22.73
C ALA A 162 13.15 -11.86 22.32
N CYS A 163 13.82 -10.93 21.64
CA CYS A 163 13.20 -9.73 21.09
C CYS A 163 12.10 -10.05 20.07
N ARG A 164 12.34 -11.00 19.15
CA ARG A 164 11.37 -11.43 18.15
C ARG A 164 10.09 -11.97 18.81
N LEU A 165 10.24 -12.80 19.84
CA LEU A 165 9.13 -13.36 20.60
C LEU A 165 8.38 -12.27 21.39
N LEU A 166 9.09 -11.38 22.08
CA LEU A 166 8.49 -10.29 22.86
C LEU A 166 7.68 -9.32 21.99
N GLN A 167 8.19 -9.00 20.79
CA GLN A 167 7.53 -8.11 19.84
C GLN A 167 6.45 -8.81 18.98
N GLN A 168 6.22 -10.10 19.24
CA GLN A 168 5.30 -10.97 18.48
C GLN A 168 5.54 -10.87 16.97
N MET A 169 6.81 -10.84 16.60
CA MET A 169 7.25 -10.79 15.22
C MET A 169 7.05 -12.16 14.57
N ILE A 170 6.66 -12.16 13.30
CA ILE A 170 6.58 -13.38 12.48
C ILE A 170 7.91 -14.14 12.52
N ASP A 171 7.86 -15.45 12.28
CA ASP A 171 9.01 -16.35 12.37
C ASP A 171 9.97 -16.18 11.18
N ILE A 172 10.60 -15.00 11.16
CA ILE A 172 11.63 -14.58 10.23
C ILE A 172 12.80 -14.10 11.08
N ALA A 173 14.01 -14.49 10.70
CA ALA A 173 15.20 -14.01 11.35
C ALA A 173 15.41 -12.50 11.10
N ILE A 174 16.20 -11.86 11.97
CA ILE A 174 16.39 -10.40 11.96
C ILE A 174 16.97 -9.86 10.63
N ASP A 175 17.72 -10.68 9.89
CA ASP A 175 18.19 -10.38 8.53
C ASP A 175 17.05 -10.26 7.52
N GLY A 176 16.04 -11.12 7.61
CA GLY A 176 14.82 -11.01 6.79
C GLY A 176 14.04 -9.71 7.08
N PHE A 177 14.06 -9.23 8.33
CA PHE A 177 13.48 -7.93 8.69
C PHE A 177 14.26 -6.76 8.09
N LEU A 178 15.60 -6.81 8.05
CA LEU A 178 16.42 -5.82 7.35
C LEU A 178 16.18 -5.82 5.84
N LEU A 179 15.70 -6.91 5.25
CA LEU A 179 15.40 -6.95 3.82
C LEU A 179 14.07 -6.25 3.47
N THR A 180 13.20 -6.01 4.46
CA THR A 180 11.85 -5.48 4.22
C THR A 180 11.81 -4.13 3.51
N PRO A 181 12.72 -3.15 3.73
CA PRO A 181 12.71 -1.91 2.97
C PRO A 181 13.05 -2.12 1.49
N VAL A 182 14.01 -3.00 1.19
CA VAL A 182 14.40 -3.36 -0.19
C VAL A 182 13.23 -4.01 -0.92
N GLN A 183 12.47 -4.87 -0.23
CA GLN A 183 11.27 -5.47 -0.79
C GLN A 183 10.15 -4.45 -0.98
N LYS A 184 9.96 -3.55 -0.01
CA LYS A 184 8.84 -2.60 0.00
C LYS A 184 8.94 -1.61 -1.16
N ILE A 185 10.12 -1.09 -1.45
CA ILE A 185 10.31 -0.16 -2.56
C ILE A 185 9.95 -0.79 -3.91
N CYS A 186 10.21 -2.09 -4.09
CA CYS A 186 9.85 -2.84 -5.29
C CYS A 186 8.35 -3.14 -5.41
N LYS A 187 7.58 -3.06 -4.32
CA LYS A 187 6.14 -3.34 -4.33
C LYS A 187 5.29 -2.17 -4.80
N TYR A 188 5.73 -0.93 -4.59
CA TYR A 188 4.93 0.25 -4.95
C TYR A 188 4.54 0.30 -6.44
N PRO A 189 5.44 0.03 -7.41
CA PRO A 189 5.05 0.00 -8.82
C PRO A 189 3.93 -1.01 -9.11
N LEU A 190 3.98 -2.20 -8.48
CA LEU A 190 2.96 -3.24 -8.66
C LEU A 190 1.62 -2.85 -8.04
N GLN A 191 1.65 -2.32 -6.81
CA GLN A 191 0.45 -1.90 -6.10
C GLN A 191 -0.25 -0.72 -6.80
N LEU A 192 0.52 0.24 -7.31
CA LEU A 192 -0.01 1.37 -8.08
C LEU A 192 -0.55 0.94 -9.45
N ALA A 193 0.14 0.02 -10.14
CA ALA A 193 -0.36 -0.52 -11.41
C ALA A 193 -1.70 -1.26 -11.20
N GLU A 194 -1.82 -2.05 -10.12
CA GLU A 194 -3.08 -2.72 -9.79
C GLU A 194 -4.19 -1.72 -9.45
N LEU A 195 -3.89 -0.67 -8.68
CA LEU A 195 -4.85 0.38 -8.38
C LEU A 195 -5.33 1.10 -9.65
N LEU A 196 -4.41 1.37 -10.58
CA LEU A 196 -4.70 2.05 -11.83
C LEU A 196 -5.63 1.25 -12.75
N LYS A 197 -5.56 -0.10 -12.74
CA LYS A 197 -6.48 -0.96 -13.52
C LYS A 197 -7.95 -0.71 -13.22
N TYR A 198 -8.27 -0.33 -11.98
CA TYR A 198 -9.64 -0.08 -11.53
C TYR A 198 -9.96 1.41 -11.38
N THR A 199 -9.04 2.31 -11.77
CA THR A 199 -9.23 3.77 -11.69
C THR A 199 -9.54 4.33 -13.09
N THR A 200 -10.62 5.10 -13.21
CA THR A 200 -11.04 5.73 -14.48
C THR A 200 -10.09 6.86 -14.88
N GLN A 201 -10.00 7.17 -16.18
CA GLN A 201 -9.17 8.29 -16.67
C GLN A 201 -9.66 9.67 -16.20
N GLU A 202 -10.95 9.78 -15.87
CA GLU A 202 -11.59 11.00 -15.38
C GLU A 202 -11.37 11.26 -13.88
N HIS A 203 -10.68 10.34 -13.18
CA HIS A 203 -10.32 10.49 -11.77
C HIS A 203 -9.13 11.43 -11.60
#